data_AF-A0A2N5YKL6-F1
#
_entry.id   AF-A0A2N5YKL6-F1
#
_cell.length_a   1.000
_cell.length_b   1.000
_cell.length_c   1.000
_cell.angle_alpha   90.00
_cell.angle_beta   90.00
_cell.angle_gamma   90.00
#
_symmetry.space_group_name_H-M   'P 1'
#
loop_
_entity.id
_entity.type
_entity.pdbx_description
1 polymer ?
#
loop_
_entity_poly.entity_id
_entity_poly.type
_entity_poly.pdbx_seq_one_letter_code
_entity_poly.pdbx_strand_id
1 'polypeptide(L)' 'MFCKKCNTEISDKSIFCNHCGQKVDLSNEPNQDISEEPEESLNKSKKLESLKFT' A
#
# COMPACT_ATOMS: atom_id res chain seq x y z
N MET A 1 -6.87 2.26 22.67
CA MET A 1 -5.86 3.10 21.96
C MET A 1 -6.49 4.31 21.25
N PHE A 2 -5.71 5.27 20.75
CA PHE A 2 -6.22 6.42 19.96
C PHE A 2 -5.68 6.40 18.52
N CYS A 3 -6.50 6.82 17.56
CA CYS A 3 -6.10 6.95 16.15
C CYS A 3 -5.01 8.02 15.98
N LYS A 4 -3.91 7.70 15.29
CA LYS A 4 -2.87 8.70 14.97
C LYS A 4 -3.30 9.73 13.92
N LYS A 5 -4.34 9.42 13.12
CA LYS A 5 -4.82 10.28 12.03
C LYS A 5 -5.91 11.25 12.48
N CYS A 6 -6.88 10.77 13.25
CA CYS A 6 -8.06 11.57 13.65
C CYS A 6 -8.26 11.68 15.16
N ASN A 7 -7.36 11.12 15.96
CA ASN A 7 -7.39 11.18 17.44
C ASN A 7 -8.64 10.59 18.10
N THR A 8 -9.45 9.83 17.36
CA THR A 8 -10.61 9.12 17.92
C THR A 8 -10.17 7.93 18.76
N GLU A 9 -10.91 7.62 19.81
CA GLU A 9 -10.73 6.40 20.60
C GLU A 9 -11.03 5.16 19.76
N ILE A 10 -10.14 4.17 19.81
CA ILE A 10 -10.24 2.90 19.11
C ILE A 10 -10.00 1.76 20.10
N SER A 11 -10.81 0.71 20.00
CA SER A 11 -10.61 -0.52 20.77
C SER A 11 -9.31 -1.23 20.39
N ASP A 12 -8.59 -1.76 21.36
CA ASP A 12 -7.28 -2.41 21.18
C ASP A 12 -7.33 -3.76 20.43
N LYS A 13 -8.50 -4.14 19.91
CA LYS A 13 -8.72 -5.30 19.03
C LYS A 13 -9.10 -4.90 17.59
N SER A 14 -9.24 -3.60 17.31
CA SER A 14 -9.63 -3.10 15.99
C SER A 14 -8.42 -2.96 15.07
N ILE A 15 -8.51 -3.56 13.88
CA ILE A 15 -7.50 -3.46 12.81
C ILE A 15 -7.64 -2.14 12.02
N PHE A 16 -8.80 -1.49 12.10
CA PHE A 16 -9.07 -0.21 11.44
C PHE A 16 -9.80 0.77 12.37
N CYS A 17 -9.60 2.07 12.15
CA CYS A 17 -10.32 3.12 12.82
C CYS A 17 -11.76 3.19 12.32
N ASN A 18 -12.73 2.99 13.23
CA ASN A 18 -14.17 3.08 12.90
C ASN A 18 -14.64 4.48 12.51
N HIS A 19 -13.82 5.52 12.70
CA HIS A 19 -14.17 6.90 12.39
C HIS A 19 -13.59 7.39 11.06
N CYS A 20 -12.32 7.09 10.77
CA CYS A 20 -11.64 7.60 9.57
C CYS A 20 -11.14 6.52 8.60
N GLY A 21 -11.31 5.24 8.94
CA GLY A 21 -10.87 4.10 8.13
C GLY A 21 -9.36 3.84 8.13
N GLN A 22 -8.56 4.58 8.90
CA GLN A 22 -7.12 4.33 8.97
C GLN A 22 -6.82 2.97 9.60
N LYS A 23 -5.96 2.17 8.96
CA LYS A 23 -5.45 0.92 9.52
C LYS A 23 -4.66 1.20 10.81
N VAL A 24 -4.98 0.44 11.84
CA VAL A 24 -4.31 0.45 13.14
C VAL A 24 -3.71 -0.94 13.33
N ASP A 25 -2.41 -1.01 13.10
CA ASP A 25 -1.65 -2.24 13.27
C ASP A 25 -1.47 -2.56 14.76
N LEU A 26 -2.09 -3.66 15.19
CA LEU A 26 -2.04 -4.18 16.55
C LEU A 26 -0.97 -5.25 16.76
N SER A 27 -0.29 -5.65 15.68
CA SER A 27 0.78 -6.64 15.74
C SER A 27 2.04 -5.97 16.23
N ASN A 28 2.62 -6.54 17.30
CA ASN A 28 3.85 -6.09 17.94
C ASN A 28 5.12 -6.34 17.07
N GLU A 29 4.95 -6.34 15.75
CA GLU A 29 5.98 -6.64 14.76
C GLU A 29 6.30 -5.32 14.03
N PRO A 30 7.53 -4.80 14.13
CA PRO A 30 7.93 -3.60 13.42
C PRO A 30 8.06 -3.93 11.93
N ASN A 31 6.96 -3.84 11.19
CA ASN A 31 7.03 -3.78 9.74
C ASN A 31 6.28 -2.53 9.27
N GLN A 32 7.10 -1.54 9.00
CA GLN A 32 6.74 -0.21 8.57
C GLN A 32 6.03 -0.28 7.21
N ASP A 33 4.96 0.51 7.09
CA ASP A 33 4.79 1.46 6.01
C ASP A 33 5.36 1.04 4.64
N ILE A 34 4.51 0.40 3.84
CA ILE A 34 4.63 0.48 2.38
C ILE A 34 3.26 0.93 1.89
N SER A 35 3.09 2.24 1.77
CA SER A 35 2.00 2.80 0.97
C SER A 35 2.56 3.87 0.06
N GLU A 36 3.15 3.45 -1.06
CA GLU A 36 2.96 4.13 -2.34
C GLU A 36 2.69 3.05 -3.41
N GLU A 37 1.64 3.30 -4.18
CA GLU A 37 0.94 2.43 -5.12
C GLU A 37 1.74 2.17 -6.43
N PRO A 38 1.24 1.39 -7.41
CA PRO A 38 2.07 0.56 -8.28
C PRO A 38 2.76 1.38 -9.39
N GLU A 39 4.09 1.53 -9.34
CA GLU A 39 4.84 2.15 -10.43
C GLU A 39 5.63 1.18 -11.32
N GLU A 40 5.30 -0.11 -11.31
CA GLU A 40 5.70 -0.98 -12.43
C GLU A 40 4.64 -0.94 -13.53
N SER A 41 4.53 0.24 -14.14
CA SER A 41 4.17 0.31 -15.56
C SER A 41 5.19 -0.53 -16.32
N LEU A 42 4.81 -1.76 -16.68
CA LEU A 42 5.52 -2.60 -17.64
C LEU A 42 5.73 -1.79 -18.93
N ASN A 43 6.91 -1.20 -19.04
CA ASN A 43 7.36 -0.45 -20.20
C ASN A 43 7.44 -1.40 -21.41
N LYS A 44 6.44 -1.31 -22.28
CA LYS A 44 6.56 -1.25 -23.75
C LYS A 44 7.79 -1.92 -24.36
N SER A 45 7.81 -3.25 -24.45
CA SER A 45 8.58 -3.91 -25.50
C SER A 45 7.75 -3.95 -26.77
N LYS A 46 7.88 -2.88 -27.57
CA LYS A 46 7.44 -2.87 -28.96
C LYS A 46 8.13 -4.02 -29.68
N LYS A 47 7.32 -4.96 -30.17
CA LYS A 47 7.47 -5.73 -31.40
C LYS A 47 8.77 -5.41 -32.16
N LEU A 48 9.80 -6.23 -31.97
CA LEU A 48 11.03 -6.20 -32.77
C LEU A 48 10.72 -6.78 -34.16
N GLU A 49 10.03 -6.00 -34.99
CA GLU A 49 10.05 -6.18 -36.45
C GLU A 49 11.35 -5.56 -36.94
N SER A 50 12.35 -6.39 -37.28
CA SER A 50 13.37 -6.17 -38.32
C SER A 50 14.60 -7.07 -38.12
N LEU A 51 14.41 -8.38 -38.19
CA LEU A 51 15.41 -9.25 -38.82
C LEU A 51 14.72 -9.91 -40.01
N LYS A 52 14.93 -9.30 -41.18
CA LYS A 52 14.98 -9.89 -42.52
C LYS A 52 15.11 -8.74 -43.52
N PHE A 53 16.21 -8.00 -43.42
CA PHE A 53 16.86 -7.43 -44.60
C PHE A 53 17.96 -8.42 -44.99
N THR A 54 17.57 -9.41 -45.76
CA THR A 54 18.40 -10.16 -46.70
C THR A 54 17.57 -10.26 -47.96
#